data_AF-A0A931RKF5-F1
#
_entry.id   AF-A0A931RKF5-F1
#
_cell.length_a   1.000
_cell.length_b   1.000
_cell.length_c   1.000
_cell.angle_alpha   90.00
_cell.angle_beta   90.00
_cell.angle_gamma   90.00
#
_symmetry.space_group_name_H-M   'P 1'
#
loop_
_entity.id
_entity.type
_entity.pdbx_description
1 polymer ?
#
loop_
_entity_poly.entity_id
_entity_poly.type
_entity_poly.pdbx_seq_one_letter_code
_entity_poly.pdbx_strand_id
1 'polypeptide(L)'
;MVSGVITIIIVALIGSTLGYYLITTFNEPEIERPVPSFVDFSLRQEGSDVVIQNGGIRNILAGGMKVYFRDTLTGVTNKLDIPPNSEYVIKLAELPAFEGKSNITVSLNNVNKFLEIISIKKVEIPISEVFPPLPAEPPLQTPSVKLYTLNTGVIGGGTIKVEPPSYEYEEGTEVQVNATPDTNHTFGYWSLDGNVIYENSTTVTMNKNHSLQAIFLIKSDVDCIRNNPTILINSTEPSKYMGMVYSVLITNNNEKCNQESFSITMSCPSGFTCEKKEPIIYVDSKSTISTLVTINPIDANATSSGSYSFSITVQNRAATGFSSTNSSTHKIFANLVKPIIFFTNNYTMDDSFVSFFEGKIFEIRKFYFDNGNKQTFQSLPLSVVIGDKDNEFYWCNGAANCAVANQFEGNIITELKNKGYPVHQDWNQFPTNRVVWVLAIGGGGYAGVRQYPTGGGFAMVGDAAIYGTIDNNCNRVKDKYFSVDNPPNAKDNCINTWLPSGKIYGYGVGALGHELGHAFGLPHPDAYGYPGGSIQWSQTVLGEHWNYPNTGLLNEDRNILATSKFFLS
;
A
#
# COMPACT_ATOMS: atom_id res chain seq x y z
N MET A 1 33.06 -2.12 -26.21
CA MET A 1 31.71 -1.54 -26.10
C MET A 1 31.59 -0.92 -24.71
N VAL A 2 31.08 0.30 -24.66
CA VAL A 2 31.15 1.25 -23.53
C VAL A 2 30.58 0.63 -22.25
N SER A 3 31.37 0.56 -21.17
CA SER A 3 30.87 0.20 -19.83
C SER A 3 30.31 1.45 -19.15
N GLY A 4 28.99 1.51 -18.98
CA GLY A 4 28.33 2.60 -18.28
C GLY A 4 28.36 2.42 -16.77
N VAL A 5 28.62 3.50 -16.04
CA VAL A 5 28.43 3.62 -14.58
C VAL A 5 26.92 3.60 -14.29
N ILE A 6 26.46 2.81 -13.32
CA ILE A 6 25.09 2.88 -12.77
C ILE A 6 25.20 3.29 -11.30
N THR A 7 24.76 4.50 -10.98
CA THR A 7 24.60 4.98 -9.60
C THR A 7 23.25 4.49 -9.07
N ILE A 8 23.22 3.82 -7.93
CA ILE A 8 22.00 3.33 -7.29
C ILE A 8 21.72 4.21 -6.06
N ILE A 9 20.59 4.91 -6.06
CA ILE A 9 20.08 5.65 -4.90
C ILE A 9 18.96 4.82 -4.28
N ILE A 10 19.14 4.39 -3.03
CA ILE A 10 18.09 3.71 -2.27
C ILE A 10 17.53 4.71 -1.26
N VAL A 11 16.22 4.96 -1.33
CA VAL A 11 15.48 5.76 -0.35
C VAL A 11 14.84 4.80 0.66
N ALA A 12 15.23 4.90 1.92
CA ALA A 12 14.62 4.14 3.00
C ALA A 12 14.16 5.08 4.12
N LEU A 13 12.93 4.88 4.59
CA LEU A 13 12.34 5.58 5.74
C LEU A 13 12.76 4.88 7.03
N ILE A 14 13.45 5.60 7.92
CA ILE A 14 13.69 5.16 9.30
C ILE A 14 13.15 6.26 10.22
N GLY A 15 11.95 6.05 10.77
CA GLY A 15 11.26 7.07 11.56
C GLY A 15 10.75 8.24 10.70
N SER A 16 10.64 9.44 11.30
CA SER A 16 9.97 10.62 10.71
C SER A 16 10.88 11.59 9.95
N THR A 17 12.07 11.18 9.50
CA THR A 17 12.93 12.00 8.62
C THR A 17 13.32 11.25 7.36
N LEU A 18 13.25 11.94 6.22
CA LEU A 18 13.71 11.47 4.91
C LEU A 18 15.23 11.67 4.82
N GLY A 19 15.99 10.57 4.79
CA GLY A 19 17.42 10.58 4.49
C GLY A 19 17.69 10.02 3.08
N TYR A 20 18.54 10.71 2.31
CA TYR A 20 19.06 10.19 1.04
C TYR A 20 20.31 9.37 1.32
N TYR A 21 20.38 8.12 0.84
CA TYR A 21 21.57 7.29 0.99
C TYR A 21 22.22 7.01 -0.37
N LEU A 22 23.51 7.31 -0.47
CA LEU A 22 24.32 7.10 -1.67
C LEU A 22 25.02 5.73 -1.55
N ILE A 23 24.78 4.84 -2.51
CA ILE A 23 25.62 3.65 -2.70
C ILE A 23 26.41 3.86 -3.98
N THR A 24 27.69 4.17 -3.86
CA THR A 24 28.63 4.26 -4.99
C THR A 24 29.56 3.06 -4.99
N THR A 25 29.63 2.35 -6.12
CA THR A 25 30.70 1.39 -6.39
C THR A 25 31.84 2.12 -7.10
N PHE A 26 33.03 2.17 -6.52
CA PHE A 26 34.22 2.75 -7.18
C PHE A 26 35.11 1.66 -7.80
N ASN A 27 35.52 1.92 -9.03
CA ASN A 27 36.91 1.80 -9.49
C ASN A 27 37.17 3.11 -10.30
N GLU A 28 38.18 3.90 -9.93
CA GLU A 28 38.48 5.25 -10.47
C GLU A 28 38.99 5.30 -11.94
N PRO A 29 39.15 6.49 -12.60
CA PRO A 29 38.64 7.84 -12.28
C PRO A 29 37.74 8.50 -13.36
N GLU A 30 36.98 9.51 -12.88
CA GLU A 30 36.18 10.60 -13.49
C GLU A 30 35.88 10.70 -15.01
N ILE A 31 34.58 10.88 -15.34
CA ILE A 31 33.99 12.05 -16.05
C ILE A 31 32.51 12.23 -15.62
N GLU A 32 32.13 13.44 -15.21
CA GLU A 32 30.76 13.86 -14.82
C GLU A 32 29.74 13.86 -15.99
N ARG A 33 28.53 13.31 -15.76
CA ARG A 33 27.25 13.75 -16.37
C ARG A 33 26.06 13.48 -15.43
N PRO A 34 25.01 14.34 -15.42
CA PRO A 34 23.88 14.22 -14.50
C PRO A 34 22.88 13.13 -14.93
N VAL A 35 22.39 12.36 -13.95
CA VAL A 35 21.31 11.37 -14.10
C VAL A 35 20.02 11.94 -13.47
N PRO A 36 18.83 11.85 -14.11
CA PRO A 36 17.57 12.35 -13.55
C PRO A 36 17.02 11.46 -12.43
N SER A 37 16.19 12.06 -11.59
CA SER A 37 15.92 11.72 -10.19
C SER A 37 14.81 10.67 -9.89
N PHE A 38 14.38 9.83 -10.84
CA PHE A 38 13.27 8.90 -10.57
C PHE A 38 13.41 7.55 -11.30
N VAL A 39 13.57 6.45 -10.56
CA VAL A 39 13.60 5.06 -11.06
C VAL A 39 12.85 4.16 -10.06
N ASP A 40 11.95 3.32 -10.55
CA ASP A 40 11.30 2.26 -9.76
C ASP A 40 12.02 0.91 -9.93
N PHE A 41 12.16 0.16 -8.84
CA PHE A 41 12.82 -1.15 -8.83
C PHE A 41 11.83 -2.28 -8.52
N SER A 42 11.96 -3.41 -9.23
CA SER A 42 11.26 -4.65 -8.87
C SER A 42 12.18 -5.87 -9.03
N LEU A 43 12.15 -6.76 -8.05
CA LEU A 43 12.88 -8.03 -8.07
C LEU A 43 11.88 -9.17 -8.30
N ARG A 44 12.20 -10.10 -9.21
CA ARG A 44 11.43 -11.33 -9.40
C ARG A 44 12.36 -12.54 -9.39
N GLN A 45 11.95 -13.57 -8.66
CA GLN A 45 12.55 -14.91 -8.70
C GLN A 45 11.44 -15.93 -8.94
N GLU A 46 11.67 -16.89 -9.85
CA GLU A 46 10.78 -18.02 -10.10
C GLU A 46 11.26 -19.27 -9.32
N GLY A 47 10.32 -19.95 -8.66
CA GLY A 47 10.44 -21.36 -8.26
C GLY A 47 11.17 -21.68 -6.93
N SER A 48 10.36 -21.97 -5.90
CA SER A 48 10.64 -22.77 -4.67
C SER A 48 11.52 -22.22 -3.53
N ASP A 49 11.23 -22.75 -2.33
CA ASP A 49 11.50 -22.24 -0.98
C ASP A 49 12.97 -22.11 -0.56
N VAL A 50 13.26 -21.09 0.26
CA VAL A 50 14.56 -20.88 0.91
C VAL A 50 14.52 -21.45 2.33
N VAL A 51 15.38 -22.42 2.62
CA VAL A 51 15.69 -22.86 4.00
C VAL A 51 16.94 -22.12 4.47
N ILE A 52 16.85 -21.37 5.58
CA ILE A 52 17.99 -20.67 6.17
C ILE A 52 18.47 -21.44 7.41
N GLN A 53 19.76 -21.80 7.44
CA GLN A 53 20.49 -22.06 8.69
C GLN A 53 21.65 -21.06 8.80
N ASN A 54 21.79 -20.51 10.02
CA ASN A 54 22.82 -19.58 10.51
C ASN A 54 23.87 -19.04 9.51
N GLY A 55 23.72 -17.76 9.17
CA GLY A 55 24.83 -16.90 8.74
C GLY A 55 25.26 -17.05 7.28
N GLY A 56 24.49 -16.45 6.37
CA GLY A 56 24.88 -16.20 4.98
C GLY A 56 23.96 -16.86 3.95
N ILE A 57 23.64 -16.13 2.87
CA ILE A 57 23.02 -16.71 1.67
C ILE A 57 24.11 -17.51 0.96
N ARG A 58 24.07 -18.85 1.07
CA ARG A 58 24.80 -19.72 0.15
C ARG A 58 23.80 -20.46 -0.74
N ASN A 59 24.15 -20.51 -2.03
CA ASN A 59 23.47 -21.18 -3.13
C ASN A 59 22.18 -20.55 -3.64
N ILE A 60 22.31 -19.69 -4.66
CA ILE A 60 21.27 -19.50 -5.66
C ILE A 60 21.35 -20.71 -6.60
N LEU A 61 20.47 -21.71 -6.43
CA LEU A 61 20.46 -22.86 -7.32
C LEU A 61 19.83 -22.52 -8.68
N ALA A 62 20.59 -22.83 -9.73
CA ALA A 62 20.26 -23.11 -11.14
C ALA A 62 19.51 -22.10 -12.03
N GLY A 63 18.79 -21.11 -11.50
CA GLY A 63 17.88 -20.27 -12.33
C GLY A 63 18.44 -18.97 -12.92
N GLY A 64 19.51 -18.41 -12.35
CA GLY A 64 19.86 -16.99 -12.58
C GLY A 64 18.83 -16.02 -12.00
N MET A 65 19.16 -14.74 -11.89
CA MET A 65 18.22 -13.69 -11.46
C MET A 65 18.02 -12.66 -12.57
N LYS A 66 16.80 -12.12 -12.69
CA LYS A 66 16.49 -11.06 -13.66
C LYS A 66 16.01 -9.83 -12.91
N VAL A 67 16.70 -8.72 -13.09
CA VAL A 67 16.33 -7.44 -12.51
C VAL A 67 15.78 -6.55 -13.61
N TYR A 68 14.60 -5.99 -13.39
CA TYR A 68 13.94 -5.11 -14.34
C TYR A 68 13.88 -3.69 -13.76
N PHE A 69 14.21 -2.72 -14.60
CA PHE A 69 14.18 -1.30 -14.25
C PHE A 69 13.25 -0.60 -15.22
N ARG A 70 12.26 0.10 -14.70
CA ARG A 70 11.35 0.89 -15.53
C ARG A 70 11.67 2.37 -15.33
N ASP A 71 12.01 3.02 -16.43
CA ASP A 71 12.07 4.47 -16.47
C ASP A 71 10.63 5.01 -16.43
N THR A 72 10.29 5.73 -15.37
CA THR A 72 8.94 6.23 -15.13
C THR A 72 8.59 7.48 -15.94
N LEU A 73 9.59 8.15 -16.52
CA LEU A 73 9.43 9.29 -17.42
C LEU A 73 9.23 8.84 -18.87
N THR A 74 9.98 7.83 -19.32
CA THR A 74 9.91 7.35 -20.70
C THR A 74 9.05 6.10 -20.88
N GLY A 75 8.71 5.42 -19.79
CA GLY A 75 7.95 4.16 -19.78
C GLY A 75 8.77 2.93 -20.19
N VAL A 76 10.03 3.11 -20.61
CA VAL A 76 10.90 2.06 -21.13
C VAL A 76 11.38 1.15 -20.00
N THR A 77 11.28 -0.17 -20.20
CA THR A 77 11.76 -1.16 -19.24
C THR A 77 13.06 -1.79 -19.72
N ASN A 78 14.13 -1.65 -18.94
CA ASN A 78 15.42 -2.27 -19.16
C ASN A 78 15.57 -3.54 -18.30
N LYS A 79 16.35 -4.50 -18.78
CA LYS A 79 16.55 -5.80 -18.15
C LYS A 79 18.03 -6.07 -17.93
N LEU A 80 18.37 -6.53 -16.73
CA LEU A 80 19.69 -7.06 -16.40
C LEU A 80 19.56 -8.55 -16.04
N ASP A 81 20.25 -9.38 -16.81
CA ASP A 81 20.36 -10.82 -16.55
C ASP A 81 21.58 -11.08 -15.66
N ILE A 82 21.35 -11.65 -14.47
CA ILE A 82 22.40 -12.09 -13.55
C ILE A 82 22.60 -13.60 -13.75
N PRO A 83 23.79 -14.03 -14.23
CA PRO A 83 24.06 -15.44 -14.48
C PRO A 83 24.05 -16.28 -13.18
N PRO A 84 23.68 -17.57 -13.26
CA PRO A 84 23.84 -18.50 -12.15
C PRO A 84 25.31 -18.56 -11.68
N ASN A 85 25.54 -18.76 -10.38
CA ASN A 85 26.87 -18.92 -9.75
C ASN A 85 27.79 -17.68 -9.77
N SER A 86 27.23 -16.47 -9.87
CA SER A 86 28.00 -15.22 -9.76
C SER A 86 28.13 -14.80 -8.29
N GLU A 87 29.35 -14.56 -7.80
CA GLU A 87 29.59 -13.98 -6.46
C GLU A 87 29.52 -12.44 -6.54
N TYR A 88 28.61 -11.83 -5.79
CA TYR A 88 28.57 -10.38 -5.60
C TYR A 88 28.80 -10.05 -4.13
N VAL A 89 29.79 -9.22 -3.84
CA VAL A 89 30.00 -8.66 -2.51
C VAL A 89 29.34 -7.29 -2.47
N ILE A 90 28.20 -7.18 -1.78
CA ILE A 90 27.62 -5.88 -1.44
C ILE A 90 28.45 -5.33 -0.27
N LYS A 91 29.40 -4.45 -0.55
CA LYS A 91 30.04 -3.64 0.49
C LYS A 91 29.21 -2.39 0.69
N LEU A 92 28.59 -2.26 1.87
CA LEU A 92 28.13 -0.95 2.35
C LEU A 92 29.39 -0.12 2.64
N ALA A 93 29.47 1.09 2.09
CA ALA A 93 30.55 2.01 2.41
C ALA A 93 30.58 2.27 3.92
N GLU A 94 31.79 2.29 4.48
CA GLU A 94 32.04 2.51 5.90
C GLU A 94 31.39 3.83 6.37
N LEU A 95 30.57 3.75 7.42
CA LEU A 95 29.98 4.90 8.09
C LEU A 95 31.07 5.58 8.94
N PRO A 96 31.26 6.91 8.87
CA PRO A 96 32.19 7.62 9.77
C PRO A 96 31.74 7.69 11.25
N ALA A 97 30.69 6.96 11.64
CA ALA A 97 30.03 7.12 12.95
C ALA A 97 29.84 5.83 13.75
N PHE A 98 30.36 4.68 13.30
CA PHE A 98 30.23 3.42 14.05
C PHE A 98 31.53 2.60 14.01
N GLU A 99 32.48 2.91 14.91
CA GLU A 99 33.51 1.94 15.28
C GLU A 99 32.90 0.90 16.25
N GLY A 100 32.48 -0.23 15.70
CA GLY A 100 32.01 -1.38 16.47
C GLY A 100 31.29 -2.41 15.59
N LYS A 101 31.82 -3.64 15.54
CA LYS A 101 31.21 -4.73 14.76
C LYS A 101 29.79 -4.99 15.25
N SER A 102 28.82 -4.66 14.42
CA SER A 102 27.39 -4.86 14.67
C SER A 102 26.89 -6.00 13.79
N ASN A 103 26.14 -6.96 14.35
CA ASN A 103 25.40 -7.91 13.54
C ASN A 103 23.99 -7.37 13.31
N ILE A 104 23.62 -7.18 12.04
CA ILE A 104 22.26 -6.86 11.62
C ILE A 104 21.55 -8.18 11.35
N THR A 105 20.43 -8.42 12.05
CA THR A 105 19.56 -9.56 11.73
C THR A 105 18.42 -9.05 10.86
N VAL A 106 18.37 -9.53 9.61
CA VAL A 106 17.28 -9.23 8.68
C VAL A 106 16.42 -10.48 8.53
N SER A 107 15.12 -10.34 8.73
CA SER A 107 14.16 -11.41 8.45
C SER A 107 13.37 -11.04 7.21
N LEU A 108 13.13 -12.01 6.34
CA LEU A 108 12.10 -11.88 5.32
C LEU A 108 10.74 -12.00 5.99
N ASN A 109 9.88 -11.00 5.76
CA ASN A 109 8.47 -11.15 6.06
C ASN A 109 7.83 -11.95 4.92
N ASN A 110 7.56 -13.23 5.16
CA ASN A 110 7.01 -14.15 4.17
C ASN A 110 5.58 -13.80 3.71
N VAL A 111 4.93 -12.82 4.33
CA VAL A 111 3.59 -12.35 3.95
C VAL A 111 3.68 -11.23 2.89
N ASN A 112 4.64 -10.31 3.01
CA ASN A 112 4.69 -9.10 2.19
C ASN A 112 5.91 -9.00 1.26
N LYS A 113 6.88 -9.94 1.33
CA LYS A 113 8.10 -9.95 0.52
C LYS A 113 8.92 -8.63 0.56
N PHE A 114 8.95 -7.95 1.70
CA PHE A 114 9.90 -6.87 1.99
C PHE A 114 10.87 -7.30 3.10
N LEU A 115 12.07 -6.70 3.12
CA LEU A 115 13.07 -6.89 4.18
C LEU A 115 12.80 -5.88 5.31
N GLU A 116 12.73 -6.37 6.54
CA GLU A 116 12.56 -5.54 7.74
C GLU A 116 13.74 -5.76 8.69
N ILE A 117 14.29 -4.67 9.24
CA ILE A 117 15.40 -4.72 10.22
C ILE A 117 14.79 -4.79 11.62
N ILE A 118 14.89 -5.96 12.25
CA ILE A 118 14.16 -6.25 13.49
C ILE A 118 14.95 -5.83 14.73
N SER A 119 16.29 -5.79 14.67
CA SER A 119 17.13 -5.41 15.81
C SER A 119 18.59 -5.17 15.39
N ILE A 120 19.23 -4.21 16.06
CA ILE A 120 20.69 -4.05 16.09
C ILE A 120 21.16 -4.41 17.50
N LYS A 121 22.05 -5.39 17.63
CA LYS A 121 22.71 -5.73 18.90
C LYS A 121 24.20 -5.42 18.82
N LYS A 122 24.68 -4.60 19.77
CA LYS A 122 26.11 -4.38 20.00
C LYS A 122 26.71 -5.64 20.62
N VAL A 123 27.78 -6.18 20.03
CA VAL A 123 28.52 -7.33 20.57
C VAL A 123 29.79 -6.81 21.23
N GLU A 124 29.94 -7.06 22.53
CA GLU A 124 31.20 -6.86 23.25
C GLU A 124 31.97 -8.18 23.24
N ILE A 125 33.20 -8.16 22.70
CA ILE A 125 34.07 -9.34 22.62
C ILE A 125 35.06 -9.29 23.79
N PRO A 126 35.10 -10.29 24.70
CA PRO A 126 36.16 -10.38 25.68
C PRO A 126 37.41 -10.99 25.02
N ILE A 127 38.52 -10.27 25.07
CA ILE A 127 39.79 -10.76 24.54
C ILE A 127 40.43 -11.67 25.58
N SER A 128 40.53 -12.96 25.27
CA SER A 128 41.26 -13.95 26.04
C SER A 128 42.09 -14.77 25.06
N GLU A 129 43.35 -14.41 24.85
CA GLU A 129 44.36 -15.37 24.42
C GLU A 129 45.70 -15.10 25.13
N VAL A 130 46.22 -16.19 25.69
CA VAL A 130 47.48 -16.31 26.41
C VAL A 130 48.56 -16.74 25.41
N PHE A 131 49.71 -16.06 25.40
CA PHE A 131 50.96 -16.59 24.85
C PHE A 131 52.09 -16.51 25.89
N PRO A 132 53.06 -17.46 25.86
CA PRO A 132 53.99 -17.77 26.95
C PRO A 132 55.16 -16.77 27.06
N PRO A 133 55.93 -16.76 28.17
CA PRO A 133 56.94 -15.73 28.41
C PRO A 133 58.23 -16.01 27.62
N LEU A 134 58.76 -14.97 26.99
CA LEU A 134 60.15 -14.90 26.51
C LEU A 134 60.95 -13.92 27.39
N PRO A 135 62.28 -14.12 27.51
CA PRO A 135 63.09 -13.67 28.63
C PRO A 135 63.38 -12.16 28.61
N ALA A 136 63.63 -11.63 29.80
CA ALA A 136 63.78 -10.21 30.08
C ALA A 136 64.90 -9.52 29.27
N GLU A 137 64.55 -8.39 28.65
CA GLU A 137 65.49 -7.36 28.19
C GLU A 137 65.58 -6.21 29.21
N PRO A 138 66.72 -5.49 29.27
CA PRO A 138 67.05 -4.54 30.32
C PRO A 138 66.18 -3.26 30.28
N PRO A 139 66.04 -2.51 31.39
CA PRO A 139 65.13 -1.38 31.46
C PRO A 139 65.63 -0.22 30.58
N LEU A 140 64.86 0.12 29.54
CA LEU A 140 64.94 1.41 28.87
C LEU A 140 64.20 2.45 29.70
N GLN A 141 64.87 3.56 30.04
CA GLN A 141 64.23 4.73 30.64
C GLN A 141 63.20 5.30 29.68
N THR A 142 61.93 5.30 30.08
CA THR A 142 60.87 6.03 29.38
C THR A 142 61.03 7.54 29.62
N PRO A 143 61.02 8.37 28.57
CA PRO A 143 60.87 9.81 28.76
C PRO A 143 59.51 10.09 29.40
N SER A 144 59.50 10.88 30.46
CA SER A 144 58.27 11.33 31.11
C SER A 144 57.53 12.28 30.17
N VAL A 145 56.49 11.79 29.48
CA VAL A 145 55.60 12.61 28.65
C VAL A 145 54.68 13.41 29.57
N LYS A 146 54.58 14.72 29.34
CA LYS A 146 53.62 15.56 30.07
C LYS A 146 52.23 15.39 29.46
N LEU A 147 51.24 15.29 30.32
CA LEU A 147 49.84 15.12 29.96
C LEU A 147 49.03 16.35 30.38
N TYR A 148 48.04 16.71 29.56
CA TYR A 148 47.13 17.83 29.80
C TYR A 148 45.67 17.42 29.58
N THR A 149 44.76 18.03 30.34
CA THR A 149 43.32 17.76 30.29
C THR A 149 42.58 18.81 29.45
N LEU A 150 41.61 18.39 28.64
CA LEU A 150 40.64 19.26 27.97
C LEU A 150 39.27 19.08 28.62
N ASN A 151 38.82 20.07 29.40
CA ASN A 151 37.50 20.03 30.02
C ASN A 151 36.46 20.71 29.13
N THR A 152 35.45 19.97 28.67
CA THR A 152 34.42 20.49 27.76
C THR A 152 33.08 20.73 28.45
N GLY A 153 32.38 21.81 28.12
CA GLY A 153 31.03 22.09 28.60
C GLY A 153 30.12 22.67 27.52
N VAL A 154 28.80 22.48 27.69
CA VAL A 154 27.77 23.03 26.79
C VAL A 154 26.88 24.00 27.56
N ILE A 155 26.60 25.16 26.98
CA ILE A 155 25.61 26.12 27.44
C ILE A 155 24.59 26.33 26.31
N GLY A 156 23.31 26.05 26.56
CA GLY A 156 22.24 26.07 25.54
C GLY A 156 21.98 24.69 24.90
N GLY A 157 21.14 24.63 23.86
CA GLY A 157 20.80 23.40 23.14
C GLY A 157 21.76 23.07 21.99
N GLY A 158 22.59 22.05 22.19
CA GLY A 158 23.51 21.52 21.19
C GLY A 158 24.46 20.47 21.76
N THR A 159 25.35 19.94 20.92
CA THR A 159 26.33 18.91 21.28
C THR A 159 27.73 19.26 20.79
N ILE A 160 28.75 18.70 21.46
CA ILE A 160 30.16 18.83 21.12
C ILE A 160 30.71 17.46 20.74
N LYS A 161 31.48 17.39 19.65
CA LYS A 161 32.29 16.25 19.27
C LYS A 161 33.77 16.61 19.40
N VAL A 162 34.56 15.76 20.05
CA VAL A 162 36.00 15.94 20.30
C VAL A 162 36.76 14.79 19.65
N GLU A 163 37.78 15.08 18.85
CA GLU A 163 38.58 14.08 18.14
C GLU A 163 40.09 14.39 18.20
N PRO A 164 40.94 13.45 18.64
CA PRO A 164 40.59 12.13 19.20
C PRO A 164 39.95 12.26 20.60
N PRO A 165 39.01 11.38 21.00
CA PRO A 165 38.44 11.42 22.33
C PRO A 165 39.42 10.86 23.37
N SER A 166 39.85 11.70 24.32
CA SER A 166 40.67 11.29 25.46
C SER A 166 40.37 12.12 26.72
N TYR A 167 40.73 11.58 27.89
CA TYR A 167 40.71 12.31 29.17
C TYR A 167 41.96 13.19 29.34
N GLU A 168 43.10 12.70 28.87
CA GLU A 168 44.41 13.35 28.90
C GLU A 168 45.08 13.24 27.55
N TYR A 169 45.82 14.28 27.16
CA TYR A 169 46.52 14.37 25.88
C TYR A 169 48.00 14.67 26.13
N GLU A 170 48.87 14.08 25.32
CA GLU A 170 50.30 14.39 25.34
C GLU A 170 50.55 15.85 24.95
N GLU A 171 51.55 16.48 25.57
CA GLU A 171 51.97 17.84 25.25
C GLU A 171 52.20 18.02 23.73
N GLY A 172 51.46 18.96 23.14
CA GLY A 172 51.51 19.27 21.70
C GLY A 172 50.45 18.56 20.85
N THR A 173 49.63 17.68 21.41
CA THR A 173 48.52 17.05 20.67
C THR A 173 47.53 18.10 20.15
N GLU A 174 47.12 17.99 18.89
CA GLU A 174 46.06 18.81 18.31
C GLU A 174 44.71 18.09 18.38
N VAL A 175 43.74 18.70 19.06
CA VAL A 175 42.40 18.14 19.28
C VAL A 175 41.38 18.94 18.49
N GLN A 176 40.68 18.29 17.55
CA GLN A 176 39.60 18.91 16.78
C GLN A 176 38.30 18.87 17.58
N VAL A 177 37.59 20.00 17.62
CA VAL A 177 36.31 20.13 18.31
C VAL A 177 35.25 20.73 17.41
N ASN A 178 34.10 20.06 17.31
CA ASN A 178 32.99 20.46 16.45
C ASN A 178 31.71 20.62 17.27
N ALA A 179 30.96 21.70 17.04
CA ALA A 179 29.68 21.97 17.68
C ALA A 179 28.52 21.73 16.70
N THR A 180 27.49 21.02 17.17
CA THR A 180 26.25 20.78 16.43
C THR A 180 25.07 21.37 17.21
N PRO A 181 24.41 22.44 16.72
CA PRO A 181 23.24 23.00 17.39
C PRO A 181 22.05 22.04 17.36
N ASP A 182 21.27 22.00 18.45
CA ASP A 182 19.98 21.32 18.47
C ASP A 182 18.92 22.12 17.69
N THR A 183 17.76 21.52 17.47
CA THR A 183 16.59 22.22 16.93
C THR A 183 16.30 23.50 17.74
N ASN A 184 15.96 24.60 17.04
CA ASN A 184 15.72 25.95 17.58
C ASN A 184 16.94 26.68 18.18
N HIS A 185 18.16 26.17 18.00
CA HIS A 185 19.39 26.83 18.44
C HIS A 185 20.34 27.13 17.27
N THR A 186 21.25 28.07 17.48
CA THR A 186 22.39 28.34 16.61
C THR A 186 23.67 28.28 17.43
N PHE A 187 24.76 27.82 16.82
CA PHE A 187 26.07 27.95 17.43
C PHE A 187 26.39 29.44 17.58
N GLY A 188 26.68 29.87 18.81
CA GLY A 188 27.09 31.23 19.12
C GLY A 188 28.60 31.37 18.97
N TYR A 189 29.33 30.72 19.87
CA TYR A 189 30.79 30.74 19.91
C TYR A 189 31.34 29.67 20.87
N TRP A 190 32.64 29.39 20.77
CA TRP A 190 33.41 28.69 21.79
C TRP A 190 34.03 29.70 22.76
N SER A 191 34.03 29.37 24.05
CA SER A 191 34.91 30.00 25.05
C SER A 191 36.04 29.03 25.39
N LEU A 192 37.23 29.27 24.83
CA LEU A 192 38.45 28.51 25.08
C LEU A 192 39.37 29.31 26.00
N ASP A 193 39.47 28.89 27.27
CA ASP A 193 40.21 29.60 28.32
C ASP A 193 39.86 31.10 28.45
N GLY A 194 38.60 31.44 28.17
CA GLY A 194 38.11 32.82 28.16
C GLY A 194 38.28 33.57 26.83
N ASN A 195 38.92 32.97 25.82
CA ASN A 195 38.97 33.51 24.46
C ASN A 195 37.76 33.04 23.64
N VAL A 196 37.26 33.91 22.78
CA VAL A 196 36.07 33.66 21.96
C VAL A 196 36.47 33.23 20.55
N ILE A 197 35.90 32.13 20.06
CA ILE A 197 36.09 31.59 18.71
C ILE A 197 34.71 31.42 18.06
N TYR A 198 34.49 31.98 16.86
CA TYR A 198 33.15 32.04 16.24
C TYR A 198 32.91 30.92 15.21
N GLU A 199 33.97 30.24 14.77
CA GLU A 199 33.87 29.07 13.92
C GLU A 199 33.26 27.90 14.70
N ASN A 200 32.30 27.19 14.10
CA ASN A 200 31.64 26.04 14.72
C ASN A 200 32.53 24.78 14.81
N SER A 201 33.74 24.85 14.26
CA SER A 201 34.81 23.87 14.38
C SER A 201 36.13 24.60 14.65
N THR A 202 36.94 24.08 15.58
CA THR A 202 38.26 24.63 15.89
C THR A 202 39.22 23.56 16.39
N THR A 203 40.51 23.89 16.47
CA THR A 203 41.58 22.99 16.93
C THR A 203 42.17 23.52 18.22
N VAL A 204 42.27 22.66 19.24
CA VAL A 204 42.91 22.96 20.53
C VAL A 204 44.26 22.25 20.59
N THR A 205 45.35 22.99 20.64
CA THR A 205 46.70 22.44 20.86
C THR A 205 46.94 22.26 22.35
N MET A 206 47.14 21.02 22.80
CA MET A 206 47.27 20.64 24.20
C MET A 206 48.66 20.98 24.75
N ASN A 207 48.90 22.25 25.09
CA ASN A 207 50.14 22.72 25.71
C ASN A 207 50.00 23.09 27.20
N LYS A 208 48.77 23.03 27.72
CA LYS A 208 48.39 23.16 29.12
C LYS A 208 46.99 22.53 29.30
N ASN A 209 46.49 22.51 30.53
CA ASN A 209 45.09 22.20 30.78
C ASN A 209 44.20 23.30 30.18
N HIS A 210 43.17 22.89 29.43
CA HIS A 210 42.24 23.78 28.75
C HIS A 210 40.81 23.60 29.25
N SER A 211 40.06 24.70 29.26
CA SER A 211 38.62 24.72 29.50
C SER A 211 37.92 25.25 28.25
N LEU A 212 37.10 24.41 27.62
CA LEU A 212 36.37 24.73 26.40
C LEU A 212 34.86 24.67 26.64
N GLN A 213 34.14 25.75 26.36
CA GLN A 213 32.68 25.76 26.42
C GLN A 213 32.08 26.09 25.06
N ALA A 214 31.09 25.31 24.59
CA ALA A 214 30.25 25.68 23.46
C ALA A 214 29.03 26.48 23.97
N ILE A 215 28.82 27.67 23.41
CA ILE A 215 27.65 28.50 23.71
C ILE A 215 26.71 28.43 22.51
N PHE A 216 25.49 27.93 22.75
CA PHE A 216 24.39 27.91 21.77
C PHE A 216 23.33 28.94 22.15
N LEU A 217 22.89 29.73 21.18
CA LEU A 217 21.88 30.76 21.35
C LEU A 217 20.54 30.25 20.82
N ILE A 218 19.43 30.60 21.49
CA ILE A 218 18.08 30.35 20.98
C ILE A 218 17.88 31.20 19.72
N LYS A 219 17.39 30.60 18.62
CA LYS A 219 16.95 31.35 17.43
C LYS A 219 15.86 32.33 17.84
N SER A 220 16.12 33.63 17.79
CA SER A 220 15.11 34.63 18.17
C SER A 220 14.01 34.70 17.09
N ASP A 221 12.76 34.74 17.54
CA ASP A 221 11.56 34.75 16.67
C ASP A 221 11.24 36.17 16.14
N VAL A 222 12.17 37.12 16.29
CA VAL A 222 11.96 38.57 16.05
C VAL A 222 11.78 38.88 14.56
N ASP A 223 12.32 38.05 13.66
CA ASP A 223 12.21 38.20 12.20
C ASP A 223 11.18 37.23 11.58
N CYS A 224 10.36 36.55 12.38
CA CYS A 224 9.38 35.59 11.86
C CYS A 224 8.26 36.32 11.09
N ILE A 225 8.22 36.11 9.77
CA ILE A 225 7.17 36.64 8.89
C ILE A 225 6.10 35.55 8.74
N ARG A 226 4.95 35.79 9.34
CA ARG A 226 3.81 34.87 9.27
C ARG A 226 2.92 35.18 8.07
N ASN A 227 2.49 34.13 7.39
CA ASN A 227 1.63 34.13 6.23
C ASN A 227 0.54 33.07 6.41
N ASN A 228 -0.58 33.24 5.69
CA ASN A 228 -1.61 32.20 5.68
C ASN A 228 -1.05 30.91 5.06
N PRO A 229 -1.35 29.72 5.62
CA PRO A 229 -0.91 28.45 5.04
C PRO A 229 -1.58 28.21 3.68
N THR A 230 -1.01 27.37 2.82
CA THR A 230 -1.68 26.93 1.58
C THR A 230 -2.22 25.52 1.76
N ILE A 231 -3.42 25.26 1.23
CA ILE A 231 -4.07 23.96 1.27
C ILE A 231 -4.37 23.52 -0.16
N LEU A 232 -3.92 22.32 -0.55
CA LEU A 232 -4.29 21.67 -1.80
C LEU A 232 -5.00 20.35 -1.47
N ILE A 233 -6.21 20.16 -2.01
CA ILE A 233 -7.00 18.94 -1.81
C ILE A 233 -6.95 18.15 -3.11
N ASN A 234 -6.28 16.99 -3.07
CA ASN A 234 -6.23 16.06 -4.17
C ASN A 234 -7.16 14.89 -3.87
N SER A 235 -8.09 14.57 -4.76
CA SER A 235 -8.77 13.29 -4.70
C SER A 235 -7.74 12.21 -4.98
N THR A 236 -7.52 11.31 -4.03
CA THR A 236 -7.03 9.98 -4.42
C THR A 236 -8.18 9.31 -5.18
N GLU A 237 -7.88 8.55 -6.24
CA GLU A 237 -8.82 7.80 -7.09
C GLU A 237 -10.14 7.43 -6.39
N PRO A 238 -11.30 7.44 -7.09
CA PRO A 238 -12.62 7.23 -6.48
C PRO A 238 -12.53 6.05 -5.54
N SER A 239 -12.65 6.38 -4.26
CA SER A 239 -12.52 5.45 -3.18
C SER A 239 -13.36 4.22 -3.47
N LYS A 240 -12.74 3.09 -3.17
CA LYS A 240 -13.30 1.75 -3.01
C LYS A 240 -14.66 1.67 -2.27
N TYR A 241 -15.10 2.76 -1.64
CA TYR A 241 -16.25 2.92 -0.78
C TYR A 241 -17.19 4.01 -1.35
N MET A 242 -18.42 4.05 -0.83
CA MET A 242 -19.22 5.28 -0.86
C MET A 242 -18.62 6.43 -0.04
N GLY A 243 -17.53 6.18 0.70
CA GLY A 243 -16.76 7.16 1.46
C GLY A 243 -15.37 7.43 0.87
N MET A 244 -14.95 8.68 0.81
CA MET A 244 -13.78 9.10 0.05
C MET A 244 -12.55 9.32 0.88
N VAL A 245 -11.40 8.98 0.33
CA VAL A 245 -10.10 9.40 0.86
C VAL A 245 -9.58 10.55 -0.01
N TYR A 246 -9.06 11.57 0.65
CA TYR A 246 -8.42 12.73 0.04
C TYR A 246 -7.01 12.88 0.58
N SER A 247 -6.06 13.11 -0.32
CA SER A 247 -4.72 13.57 0.04
C SER A 247 -4.75 15.09 0.18
N VAL A 248 -4.37 15.59 1.34
CA VAL A 248 -4.39 17.02 1.64
C VAL A 248 -2.96 17.48 1.85
N LEU A 249 -2.48 18.34 0.95
CA LEU A 249 -1.16 18.95 1.08
C LEU A 249 -1.32 20.29 1.78
N ILE A 250 -0.51 20.50 2.81
CA ILE A 250 -0.52 21.70 3.63
C ILE A 250 0.88 22.30 3.62
N THR A 251 0.99 23.55 3.17
CA THR A 251 2.24 24.31 3.11
C THR A 251 2.27 25.38 4.18
N ASN A 252 3.31 25.39 4.99
CA ASN A 252 3.62 26.50 5.88
C ASN A 252 4.34 27.59 5.10
N ASN A 253 3.63 28.68 4.80
CA ASN A 253 4.17 29.80 4.01
C ASN A 253 5.00 30.80 4.82
N ASN A 254 5.15 30.55 6.13
CA ASN A 254 5.91 31.43 6.99
C ASN A 254 7.38 31.48 6.57
N GLU A 255 8.04 32.59 6.87
CA GLU A 255 9.45 32.82 6.53
C GLU A 255 10.23 33.09 7.79
N LYS A 256 11.42 32.48 7.90
CA LYS A 256 12.35 32.66 9.02
C LYS A 256 11.77 32.29 10.40
N CYS A 257 10.64 31.60 10.42
CA CYS A 257 10.04 31.06 11.64
C CYS A 257 10.59 29.65 11.90
N ASN A 258 10.63 29.26 13.17
CA ASN A 258 10.86 27.87 13.53
C ASN A 258 9.68 26.98 13.07
N GLN A 259 9.79 25.67 13.32
CA GLN A 259 8.68 24.75 13.12
C GLN A 259 7.46 25.22 13.93
N GLU A 260 6.31 25.31 13.27
CA GLU A 260 5.07 25.73 13.91
C GLU A 260 3.99 24.66 13.82
N SER A 261 3.06 24.72 14.76
CA SER A 261 1.94 23.78 14.84
C SER A 261 0.66 24.37 14.25
N PHE A 262 -0.04 23.58 13.46
CA PHE A 262 -1.31 23.95 12.82
C PHE A 262 -2.43 23.01 13.27
N SER A 263 -3.60 23.57 13.60
CA SER A 263 -4.81 22.80 13.83
C SER A 263 -5.56 22.59 12.51
N ILE A 264 -6.17 21.42 12.36
CA ILE A 264 -6.99 21.07 11.20
C ILE A 264 -8.44 20.91 11.64
N THR A 265 -9.33 21.74 11.11
CA THR A 265 -10.78 21.64 11.29
C THR A 265 -11.47 21.38 9.96
N MET A 266 -12.65 20.76 10.02
CA MET A 266 -13.39 20.33 8.83
C MET A 266 -14.86 20.68 8.95
N SER A 267 -15.47 21.07 7.83
CA SER A 267 -16.92 21.12 7.66
C SER A 267 -17.34 19.93 6.80
N CYS A 268 -18.18 19.07 7.36
CA CYS A 268 -18.67 17.87 6.68
C CYS A 268 -20.01 18.10 5.99
N PRO A 269 -20.25 17.47 4.82
CA PRO A 269 -21.58 17.45 4.22
C PRO A 269 -22.59 16.78 5.16
N SER A 270 -23.85 17.23 5.13
CA SER A 270 -24.93 16.57 5.86
C SER A 270 -25.07 15.10 5.44
N GLY A 271 -25.20 14.20 6.40
CA GLY A 271 -25.23 12.74 6.14
C GLY A 271 -23.85 12.08 6.07
N PHE A 272 -22.75 12.81 6.32
CA PHE A 272 -21.39 12.30 6.29
C PHE A 272 -20.64 12.58 7.60
N THR A 273 -19.75 11.66 7.95
CA THR A 273 -18.66 11.88 8.90
C THR A 273 -17.39 12.24 8.12
N CYS A 274 -16.56 13.13 8.69
CA CYS A 274 -15.20 13.28 8.21
C CYS A 274 -14.21 12.94 9.31
N GLU A 275 -13.21 12.16 8.92
CA GLU A 275 -12.14 11.71 9.77
C GLU A 275 -10.83 12.24 9.22
N LYS A 276 -9.96 12.69 10.12
CA LYS A 276 -8.59 13.13 9.79
C LYS A 276 -7.64 12.28 10.60
N LYS A 277 -6.54 11.88 9.98
CA LYS A 277 -5.57 11.02 10.63
C LYS A 277 -4.85 11.75 11.78
N GLU A 278 -4.51 13.02 11.61
CA GLU A 278 -3.85 13.86 12.62
C GLU A 278 -4.61 15.18 12.84
N PRO A 279 -5.04 15.51 14.07
CA PRO A 279 -5.75 16.76 14.35
C PRO A 279 -4.84 18.00 14.40
N ILE A 280 -3.55 17.78 14.67
CA ILE A 280 -2.50 18.80 14.76
C ILE A 280 -1.32 18.29 13.96
N ILE A 281 -0.73 19.16 13.15
CA ILE A 281 0.48 18.89 12.37
C ILE A 281 1.56 19.91 12.71
N TYR A 282 2.82 19.52 12.53
CA TYR A 282 3.99 20.37 12.72
C TYR A 282 4.70 20.49 11.38
N VAL A 283 4.94 21.72 10.93
CA VAL A 283 5.46 21.98 9.59
C VAL A 283 6.52 23.07 9.65
N ASP A 284 7.71 22.75 9.16
CA ASP A 284 8.81 23.70 9.05
C ASP A 284 8.45 24.86 8.10
N SER A 285 9.03 26.03 8.33
CA SER A 285 8.89 27.19 7.44
C SER A 285 9.22 26.80 5.99
N LYS A 286 8.39 27.28 5.05
CA LYS A 286 8.47 26.99 3.60
C LYS A 286 8.39 25.51 3.21
N SER A 287 7.92 24.64 4.10
CA SER A 287 7.78 23.21 3.83
C SER A 287 6.32 22.80 3.65
N THR A 288 6.12 21.66 2.99
CA THR A 288 4.81 21.06 2.72
C THR A 288 4.75 19.66 3.31
N ILE A 289 3.63 19.33 3.96
CA ILE A 289 3.32 17.97 4.44
C ILE A 289 2.04 17.46 3.77
N SER A 290 1.92 16.14 3.65
CA SER A 290 0.69 15.46 3.20
C SER A 290 0.02 14.73 4.37
N THR A 291 -1.30 14.85 4.49
CA THR A 291 -2.14 14.04 5.39
C THR A 291 -3.34 13.47 4.64
N LEU A 292 -3.99 12.48 5.24
CA LEU A 292 -5.19 11.84 4.69
C LEU A 292 -6.42 12.28 5.46
N VAL A 293 -7.47 12.57 4.68
CA VAL A 293 -8.80 12.89 5.18
C VAL A 293 -9.79 11.92 4.55
N THR A 294 -10.67 11.36 5.37
CA THR A 294 -11.71 10.43 4.95
C THR A 294 -13.08 11.06 5.13
N ILE A 295 -13.99 10.91 4.17
CA ILE A 295 -15.37 11.39 4.23
C ILE A 295 -16.29 10.20 4.01
N ASN A 296 -16.91 9.69 5.07
CA ASN A 296 -17.74 8.50 5.01
C ASN A 296 -19.21 8.86 5.18
N PRO A 297 -20.14 8.23 4.45
CA PRO A 297 -21.56 8.39 4.76
C PRO A 297 -21.86 7.80 6.15
N ILE A 298 -22.72 8.49 6.92
CA ILE A 298 -23.13 8.08 8.27
C ILE A 298 -23.88 6.74 8.24
N ASP A 299 -24.66 6.52 7.17
CA ASP A 299 -25.32 5.26 6.91
C ASP A 299 -25.24 4.90 5.41
N ALA A 300 -25.37 3.61 5.09
CA ALA A 300 -25.26 3.10 3.71
C ALA A 300 -26.33 3.69 2.76
N ASN A 301 -27.42 4.23 3.30
CA ASN A 301 -28.55 4.80 2.57
C ASN A 301 -28.53 6.34 2.50
N ALA A 302 -27.64 7.02 3.22
CA ALA A 302 -27.50 8.47 3.30
C ALA A 302 -26.95 9.10 2.01
N THR A 303 -26.62 8.27 1.03
CA THR A 303 -26.00 8.65 -0.23
C THR A 303 -27.04 8.75 -1.35
N SER A 304 -27.92 9.75 -1.25
CA SER A 304 -28.68 10.14 -2.43
C SER A 304 -27.72 10.62 -3.54
N SER A 305 -28.18 10.60 -4.79
CA SER A 305 -27.37 11.16 -5.88
C SER A 305 -27.26 12.66 -5.64
N GLY A 306 -26.04 13.21 -5.64
CA GLY A 306 -25.84 14.59 -5.23
C GLY A 306 -24.39 15.05 -5.27
N SER A 307 -24.22 16.37 -5.10
CA SER A 307 -22.92 17.00 -4.91
C SER A 307 -22.75 17.37 -3.44
N TYR A 308 -21.72 16.83 -2.81
CA TYR A 308 -21.43 16.94 -1.39
C TYR A 308 -20.13 17.71 -1.23
N SER A 309 -20.24 18.94 -0.72
CA SER A 309 -19.08 19.81 -0.51
C SER A 309 -18.61 19.74 0.92
N PHE A 310 -17.30 19.66 1.10
CA PHE A 310 -16.63 19.75 2.38
C PHE A 310 -15.57 20.83 2.32
N SER A 311 -15.19 21.34 3.49
CA SER A 311 -14.06 22.28 3.60
C SER A 311 -13.10 21.85 4.68
N ILE A 312 -11.83 22.18 4.47
CA ILE A 312 -10.74 21.98 5.41
C ILE A 312 -10.18 23.36 5.74
N THR A 313 -10.10 23.66 7.03
CA THR A 313 -9.48 24.87 7.55
C THR A 313 -8.22 24.49 8.31
N VAL A 314 -7.11 25.15 7.96
CA VAL A 314 -5.82 25.01 8.64
C VAL A 314 -5.51 26.33 9.32
N GLN A 315 -5.29 26.31 10.64
CA GLN A 315 -5.02 27.51 11.43
C GLN A 315 -3.73 27.35 12.22
N ASN A 316 -2.87 28.36 12.18
CA ASN A 316 -1.68 28.40 13.02
C ASN A 316 -2.10 28.53 14.49
N ARG A 317 -1.60 27.65 15.36
CA ARG A 317 -2.04 27.61 16.77
C ARG A 317 -1.44 28.72 17.62
N ALA A 318 -0.22 29.15 17.32
CA ALA A 318 0.47 30.22 18.05
C ALA A 318 0.03 31.61 17.53
N ALA A 319 -0.29 31.70 16.25
CA ALA A 319 -0.72 32.94 15.60
C ALA A 319 -2.07 32.73 14.90
N THR A 320 -3.14 32.72 15.69
CA THR A 320 -4.50 32.35 15.26
C THR A 320 -5.09 33.23 14.16
N GLY A 321 -4.53 34.42 13.92
CA GLY A 321 -4.87 35.28 12.78
C GLY A 321 -4.46 34.73 11.41
N PHE A 322 -3.57 33.72 11.38
CA PHE A 322 -3.10 33.10 10.14
C PHE A 322 -3.79 31.76 9.91
N SER A 323 -4.70 31.74 8.95
CA SER A 323 -5.50 30.58 8.61
C SER A 323 -5.90 30.59 7.14
N SER A 324 -6.15 29.40 6.60
CA SER A 324 -6.71 29.23 5.28
C SER A 324 -7.80 28.18 5.30
N THR A 325 -8.77 28.31 4.40
CA THR A 325 -9.80 27.31 4.15
C THR A 325 -9.78 26.96 2.67
N ASN A 326 -9.83 25.67 2.34
CA ASN A 326 -10.05 25.21 0.98
C ASN A 326 -11.20 24.18 0.98
N SER A 327 -11.93 24.12 -0.12
CA SER A 327 -13.13 23.30 -0.26
C SER A 327 -13.03 22.40 -1.48
N SER A 328 -13.67 21.25 -1.40
CA SER A 328 -13.78 20.31 -2.50
C SER A 328 -15.19 19.73 -2.54
N THR A 329 -15.64 19.35 -3.73
CA THR A 329 -16.98 18.81 -3.96
C THR A 329 -16.86 17.40 -4.51
N HIS A 330 -17.48 16.45 -3.82
CA HIS A 330 -17.67 15.11 -4.32
C HIS A 330 -19.03 14.94 -4.99
N LYS A 331 -19.09 14.25 -6.13
CA LYS A 331 -20.34 13.80 -6.72
C LYS A 331 -20.56 12.33 -6.38
N ILE A 332 -21.62 12.05 -5.64
CA ILE A 332 -22.10 10.69 -5.47
C ILE A 332 -23.20 10.45 -6.47
N PHE A 333 -23.06 9.36 -7.21
CA PHE A 333 -24.09 8.84 -8.08
C PHE A 333 -24.76 7.67 -7.35
N ALA A 334 -26.08 7.72 -7.24
CA ALA A 334 -26.87 6.64 -6.67
C ALA A 334 -27.28 5.63 -7.76
N ASN A 335 -27.74 4.45 -7.34
CA ASN A 335 -28.27 3.40 -8.21
C ASN A 335 -27.27 2.88 -9.25
N LEU A 336 -26.06 2.59 -8.77
CA LEU A 336 -24.97 2.07 -9.60
C LEU A 336 -24.69 0.60 -9.29
N VAL A 337 -24.24 -0.11 -10.33
CA VAL A 337 -23.62 -1.43 -10.19
C VAL A 337 -22.13 -1.26 -9.87
N LYS A 338 -21.65 -1.88 -8.80
CA LYS A 338 -20.23 -1.96 -8.44
C LYS A 338 -19.67 -3.34 -8.79
N PRO A 339 -18.98 -3.48 -9.94
CA PRO A 339 -18.32 -4.72 -10.29
C PRO A 339 -17.02 -4.90 -9.49
N ILE A 340 -16.77 -6.14 -9.06
CA ILE A 340 -15.60 -6.53 -8.27
C ILE A 340 -15.08 -7.88 -8.78
N ILE A 341 -13.76 -8.00 -9.00
CA ILE A 341 -13.10 -9.31 -9.00
C ILE A 341 -12.51 -9.52 -7.62
N PHE A 342 -12.89 -10.61 -6.97
CA PHE A 342 -12.37 -11.01 -5.67
C PHE A 342 -11.45 -12.22 -5.85
N PHE A 343 -10.15 -12.04 -5.61
CA PHE A 343 -9.18 -13.13 -5.59
C PHE A 343 -8.93 -13.58 -4.16
N THR A 344 -8.89 -14.88 -3.90
CA THR A 344 -8.39 -15.40 -2.63
C THR A 344 -6.89 -15.13 -2.51
N ASN A 345 -6.35 -14.99 -1.29
CA ASN A 345 -4.97 -14.56 -1.04
C ASN A 345 -3.91 -15.43 -1.75
N ASN A 346 -4.13 -16.74 -1.78
CA ASN A 346 -3.25 -17.70 -2.46
C ASN A 346 -3.48 -17.82 -3.97
N TYR A 347 -4.25 -16.92 -4.58
CA TYR A 347 -4.45 -16.90 -6.02
C TYR A 347 -3.61 -15.79 -6.66
N THR A 348 -2.85 -16.14 -7.71
CA THR A 348 -2.07 -15.14 -8.45
C THR A 348 -3.02 -14.37 -9.37
N MET A 349 -3.03 -13.05 -9.26
CA MET A 349 -3.79 -12.19 -10.15
C MET A 349 -3.35 -12.45 -11.60
N ASP A 350 -4.33 -12.70 -12.46
CA ASP A 350 -4.14 -12.94 -13.89
C ASP A 350 -4.89 -11.85 -14.64
N ASP A 351 -4.14 -10.98 -15.31
CA ASP A 351 -4.65 -9.80 -16.03
C ASP A 351 -5.72 -10.17 -17.08
N SER A 352 -5.68 -11.41 -17.59
CA SER A 352 -6.70 -11.89 -18.54
C SER A 352 -8.10 -11.95 -17.92
N PHE A 353 -8.22 -12.15 -16.60
CA PHE A 353 -9.52 -12.09 -15.91
C PHE A 353 -10.06 -10.68 -15.79
N VAL A 354 -9.17 -9.74 -15.50
CA VAL A 354 -9.53 -8.32 -15.42
C VAL A 354 -10.08 -7.87 -16.76
N SER A 355 -9.31 -8.10 -17.84
CA SER A 355 -9.74 -7.76 -19.20
C SER A 355 -11.00 -8.52 -19.65
N PHE A 356 -11.11 -9.80 -19.30
CA PHE A 356 -12.32 -10.59 -19.61
C PHE A 356 -13.54 -9.97 -18.93
N PHE A 357 -13.49 -9.75 -17.63
CA PHE A 357 -14.64 -9.27 -16.89
C PHE A 357 -15.01 -7.83 -17.26
N GLU A 358 -14.04 -6.97 -17.52
CA GLU A 358 -14.27 -5.64 -18.10
C GLU A 358 -15.05 -5.71 -19.42
N GLY A 359 -14.65 -6.61 -20.32
CA GLY A 359 -15.38 -6.88 -21.56
C GLY A 359 -16.80 -7.39 -21.30
N LYS A 360 -16.98 -8.28 -20.32
CA LYS A 360 -18.30 -8.83 -19.98
C LYS A 360 -19.22 -7.85 -19.28
N ILE A 361 -18.70 -6.88 -18.55
CA ILE A 361 -19.53 -5.76 -18.04
C ILE A 361 -20.19 -5.03 -19.21
N PHE A 362 -19.43 -4.70 -20.26
CA PHE A 362 -20.00 -4.05 -21.45
C PHE A 362 -21.01 -4.95 -22.18
N GLU A 363 -20.68 -6.22 -22.37
CA GLU A 363 -21.54 -7.18 -23.06
C GLU A 363 -22.89 -7.38 -22.35
N ILE A 364 -22.87 -7.57 -21.02
CA ILE A 364 -24.09 -7.73 -20.23
C ILE A 364 -24.91 -6.43 -20.21
N ARG A 365 -24.26 -5.26 -20.11
CA ARG A 365 -24.96 -3.98 -20.26
C ARG A 365 -25.65 -3.86 -21.61
N LYS A 366 -24.97 -4.25 -22.69
CA LYS A 366 -25.54 -4.27 -24.04
C LYS A 366 -26.70 -5.24 -24.15
N PHE A 367 -26.59 -6.44 -23.57
CA PHE A 367 -27.67 -7.42 -23.52
C PHE A 367 -28.95 -6.82 -22.89
N TYR A 368 -28.82 -6.21 -21.72
CA TYR A 368 -29.94 -5.56 -21.03
C TYR A 368 -30.49 -4.35 -21.82
N PHE A 369 -29.63 -3.59 -22.49
CA PHE A 369 -30.07 -2.50 -23.37
C PHE A 369 -30.89 -3.04 -24.55
N ASP A 370 -30.39 -4.07 -25.23
CA ASP A 370 -30.97 -4.58 -26.46
C ASP A 370 -32.30 -5.31 -26.21
N ASN A 371 -32.37 -6.12 -25.14
CA ASN A 371 -33.51 -6.97 -24.78
C ASN A 371 -34.47 -6.34 -23.76
N GLY A 372 -34.04 -5.27 -23.10
CA GLY A 372 -34.83 -4.45 -22.20
C GLY A 372 -35.63 -3.38 -22.97
N ASN A 373 -35.79 -2.22 -22.34
CA ASN A 373 -36.52 -1.07 -22.92
C ASN A 373 -35.57 -0.01 -23.49
N LYS A 374 -34.48 -0.42 -24.16
CA LYS A 374 -33.40 0.49 -24.63
C LYS A 374 -32.82 1.33 -23.49
N GLN A 375 -32.77 0.75 -22.31
CA GLN A 375 -32.16 1.27 -21.10
C GLN A 375 -31.26 0.19 -20.51
N THR A 376 -30.16 0.59 -19.89
CA THR A 376 -29.26 -0.32 -19.20
C THR A 376 -28.70 0.34 -17.96
N PHE A 377 -28.24 -0.48 -17.04
CA PHE A 377 -27.67 0.01 -15.80
C PHE A 377 -26.38 0.79 -16.02
N GLN A 378 -26.14 1.72 -15.08
CA GLN A 378 -24.86 2.40 -14.96
C GLN A 378 -23.93 1.58 -14.04
N SER A 379 -22.65 1.56 -14.37
CA SER A 379 -21.66 0.77 -13.66
C SER A 379 -20.46 1.62 -13.28
N LEU A 380 -19.96 1.42 -12.05
CA LEU A 380 -18.69 1.97 -11.60
C LEU A 380 -17.51 1.22 -12.25
N PRO A 381 -16.31 1.83 -12.26
CA PRO A 381 -15.11 1.12 -12.65
C PRO A 381 -14.93 -0.18 -11.85
N LEU A 382 -14.41 -1.20 -12.54
CA LEU A 382 -14.08 -2.49 -11.94
C LEU A 382 -13.09 -2.31 -10.80
N SER A 383 -13.34 -2.97 -9.68
CA SER A 383 -12.35 -3.09 -8.60
C SER A 383 -11.81 -4.49 -8.52
N VAL A 384 -10.51 -4.59 -8.28
CA VAL A 384 -9.86 -5.86 -7.95
C VAL A 384 -9.59 -5.89 -6.44
N VAL A 385 -9.99 -6.97 -5.79
CA VAL A 385 -9.82 -7.20 -4.36
C VAL A 385 -9.03 -8.48 -4.16
N ILE A 386 -7.98 -8.38 -3.37
CA ILE A 386 -7.29 -9.55 -2.83
C ILE A 386 -7.84 -9.78 -1.44
N GLY A 387 -8.33 -11.00 -1.23
CA GLY A 387 -8.82 -11.47 0.03
C GLY A 387 -7.68 -11.64 1.04
N ASP A 388 -7.98 -11.52 2.34
CA ASP A 388 -7.01 -11.67 3.43
C ASP A 388 -6.75 -13.15 3.77
N LYS A 389 -7.57 -14.06 3.24
CA LYS A 389 -7.52 -15.49 3.52
C LYS A 389 -7.29 -16.30 2.26
N ASP A 390 -6.85 -17.53 2.44
CA ASP A 390 -6.68 -18.47 1.33
C ASP A 390 -8.02 -19.07 0.93
N ASN A 391 -8.07 -19.67 -0.26
CA ASN A 391 -9.30 -20.24 -0.81
C ASN A 391 -10.01 -21.27 0.07
N GLU A 392 -9.30 -22.00 0.92
CA GLU A 392 -9.90 -22.95 1.87
C GLU A 392 -10.82 -22.26 2.88
N PHE A 393 -10.48 -21.04 3.30
CA PHE A 393 -11.30 -20.27 4.24
C PHE A 393 -12.64 -19.88 3.61
N TYR A 394 -12.61 -19.35 2.38
CA TYR A 394 -13.86 -18.95 1.72
C TYR A 394 -14.68 -20.17 1.31
N TRP A 395 -14.03 -21.24 0.85
CA TRP A 395 -14.71 -22.42 0.32
C TRP A 395 -15.15 -23.44 1.36
N CYS A 396 -14.76 -23.29 2.63
CA CYS A 396 -14.79 -24.36 3.64
C CYS A 396 -16.09 -25.18 3.61
N ASN A 397 -15.95 -26.42 3.17
CA ASN A 397 -17.01 -27.41 3.09
C ASN A 397 -16.43 -28.70 3.67
N GLY A 398 -16.82 -29.07 4.90
CA GLY A 398 -16.60 -30.42 5.41
C GLY A 398 -15.28 -30.75 6.13
N ALA A 399 -14.56 -29.79 6.72
CA ALA A 399 -13.80 -30.14 7.93
C ALA A 399 -14.81 -30.38 9.06
N ALA A 400 -14.58 -31.36 9.94
CA ALA A 400 -15.52 -31.88 10.95
C ALA A 400 -16.13 -30.85 11.95
N ASN A 401 -15.83 -29.56 11.81
CA ASN A 401 -16.16 -28.47 12.73
C ASN A 401 -16.97 -27.32 12.09
N CYS A 402 -17.55 -27.49 10.89
CA CYS A 402 -18.29 -26.42 10.22
C CYS A 402 -19.81 -26.66 10.25
N ALA A 403 -20.55 -25.75 10.90
CA ALA A 403 -21.92 -25.98 11.34
C ALA A 403 -23.04 -25.35 10.47
N VAL A 404 -22.78 -24.70 9.32
CA VAL A 404 -23.85 -23.99 8.57
C VAL A 404 -23.59 -23.83 7.06
N ALA A 405 -24.65 -23.91 6.25
CA ALA A 405 -24.69 -23.58 4.82
C ALA A 405 -24.50 -22.07 4.56
N ASN A 406 -23.93 -21.70 3.40
CA ASN A 406 -23.70 -20.32 2.88
C ASN A 406 -22.35 -19.62 3.20
N GLN A 407 -21.27 -20.37 3.46
CA GLN A 407 -19.98 -19.75 3.82
C GLN A 407 -19.27 -19.02 2.67
N PHE A 408 -19.31 -19.47 1.41
CA PHE A 408 -18.54 -18.80 0.34
C PHE A 408 -18.99 -17.37 0.06
N GLU A 409 -20.26 -17.20 -0.27
CA GLU A 409 -20.86 -15.89 -0.49
C GLU A 409 -20.82 -15.03 0.78
N GLY A 410 -21.17 -15.62 1.93
CA GLY A 410 -21.16 -14.93 3.22
C GLY A 410 -19.78 -14.41 3.62
N ASN A 411 -18.74 -15.22 3.48
CA ASN A 411 -17.36 -14.84 3.84
C ASN A 411 -16.86 -13.72 2.94
N ILE A 412 -17.16 -13.77 1.64
CA ILE A 412 -16.83 -12.70 0.70
C ILE A 412 -17.59 -11.41 1.05
N ILE A 413 -18.91 -11.47 1.32
CA ILE A 413 -19.70 -10.30 1.74
C ILE A 413 -19.13 -9.68 3.02
N THR A 414 -18.83 -10.49 4.04
CA THR A 414 -18.26 -10.02 5.31
C THR A 414 -16.92 -9.34 5.09
N GLU A 415 -16.06 -9.93 4.27
CA GLU A 415 -14.75 -9.36 4.03
C GLU A 415 -14.80 -8.09 3.18
N LEU A 416 -15.62 -8.09 2.13
CA LEU A 416 -15.87 -6.89 1.34
C LEU A 416 -16.42 -5.77 2.24
N LYS A 417 -17.35 -6.06 3.17
CA LYS A 417 -17.83 -5.10 4.18
C LYS A 417 -16.69 -4.61 5.07
N ASN A 418 -15.81 -5.50 5.55
CA ASN A 418 -14.68 -5.10 6.40
C ASN A 418 -13.65 -4.24 5.63
N LYS A 419 -13.53 -4.48 4.32
CA LYS A 419 -12.79 -3.63 3.38
C LYS A 419 -13.64 -2.44 2.87
N GLY A 420 -14.78 -2.18 3.54
CA GLY A 420 -15.83 -1.16 3.35
C GLY A 420 -16.41 -0.97 1.95
N TYR A 421 -16.47 -2.05 1.19
CA TYR A 421 -17.43 -2.11 0.10
C TYR A 421 -18.87 -2.02 0.63
N PRO A 422 -19.79 -1.47 -0.17
CA PRO A 422 -21.18 -1.25 0.23
C PRO A 422 -21.98 -2.57 0.18
N VAL A 423 -21.63 -3.52 1.04
CA VAL A 423 -22.30 -4.82 1.18
C VAL A 423 -22.53 -5.15 2.63
N HIS A 424 -23.56 -5.95 2.90
CA HIS A 424 -23.88 -6.38 4.25
C HIS A 424 -24.58 -7.75 4.26
N GLN A 425 -24.30 -8.58 5.27
CA GLN A 425 -24.99 -9.87 5.44
C GLN A 425 -26.42 -9.70 5.96
N ASP A 426 -26.64 -8.82 6.94
CA ASP A 426 -27.98 -8.39 7.37
C ASP A 426 -28.68 -7.63 6.25
N TRP A 427 -29.89 -8.11 5.94
CA TRP A 427 -30.71 -7.67 4.83
C TRP A 427 -31.23 -6.25 5.01
N ASN A 428 -31.46 -5.84 6.26
CA ASN A 428 -31.99 -4.51 6.57
C ASN A 428 -30.92 -3.41 6.47
N GLN A 429 -29.65 -3.80 6.42
CA GLN A 429 -28.51 -2.88 6.39
C GLN A 429 -27.86 -2.79 5.00
N PHE A 430 -28.34 -3.56 4.02
CA PHE A 430 -27.79 -3.50 2.67
C PHE A 430 -28.16 -2.17 1.99
N PRO A 431 -27.19 -1.48 1.34
CA PRO A 431 -27.46 -0.20 0.70
C PRO A 431 -28.48 -0.32 -0.43
N THR A 432 -29.55 0.46 -0.32
CA THR A 432 -30.67 0.34 -1.26
C THR A 432 -30.29 0.74 -2.68
N ASN A 433 -29.31 1.62 -2.81
CA ASN A 433 -28.92 2.31 -4.04
C ASN A 433 -27.70 1.66 -4.72
N ARG A 434 -27.37 0.42 -4.38
CA ARG A 434 -26.22 -0.30 -4.95
C ARG A 434 -26.60 -1.71 -5.35
N VAL A 435 -26.04 -2.15 -6.47
CA VAL A 435 -25.91 -3.57 -6.79
C VAL A 435 -24.43 -3.90 -6.78
N VAL A 436 -24.00 -4.87 -5.98
CA VAL A 436 -22.60 -5.32 -5.97
C VAL A 436 -22.50 -6.61 -6.74
N TRP A 437 -21.63 -6.63 -7.75
CA TRP A 437 -21.51 -7.72 -8.70
C TRP A 437 -20.11 -8.31 -8.66
N VAL A 438 -19.97 -9.51 -8.13
CA VAL A 438 -18.69 -10.12 -7.78
C VAL A 438 -18.37 -11.29 -8.71
N LEU A 439 -17.19 -11.26 -9.30
CA LEU A 439 -16.54 -12.45 -9.85
C LEU A 439 -15.54 -12.98 -8.82
N ALA A 440 -15.83 -14.14 -8.23
CA ALA A 440 -15.03 -14.70 -7.15
C ALA A 440 -14.06 -15.78 -7.67
N ILE A 441 -12.76 -15.50 -7.59
CA ILE A 441 -11.68 -16.34 -8.10
C ILE A 441 -10.90 -17.01 -6.98
N GLY A 442 -10.70 -18.32 -7.12
CA GLY A 442 -9.89 -19.15 -6.22
C GLY A 442 -10.72 -20.16 -5.41
N GLY A 443 -12.01 -19.87 -5.22
CA GLY A 443 -12.95 -20.63 -4.40
C GLY A 443 -13.41 -21.96 -5.01
N GLY A 444 -13.69 -22.03 -6.31
CA GLY A 444 -14.37 -23.17 -6.94
C GLY A 444 -15.90 -23.05 -6.98
N GLY A 445 -16.43 -21.84 -6.79
CA GLY A 445 -17.84 -21.48 -6.63
C GLY A 445 -18.74 -21.64 -7.83
N TYR A 446 -20.02 -21.90 -7.54
CA TYR A 446 -21.13 -21.58 -8.44
C TYR A 446 -21.56 -20.12 -8.26
N ALA A 447 -22.65 -19.78 -8.93
CA ALA A 447 -23.30 -18.50 -8.88
C ALA A 447 -24.20 -18.38 -7.64
N GLY A 448 -24.42 -17.15 -7.17
CA GLY A 448 -25.27 -16.86 -6.01
C GLY A 448 -25.74 -15.42 -6.05
N VAL A 449 -26.92 -15.18 -5.47
CA VAL A 449 -27.55 -13.87 -5.47
C VAL A 449 -28.31 -13.63 -4.17
N ARG A 450 -28.33 -12.37 -3.74
CA ARG A 450 -29.24 -11.84 -2.74
C ARG A 450 -29.97 -10.63 -3.29
N GLN A 451 -31.28 -10.76 -3.39
CA GLN A 451 -32.18 -9.63 -3.58
C GLN A 451 -32.57 -9.07 -2.22
N TYR A 452 -32.34 -7.78 -2.00
CA TYR A 452 -32.62 -7.15 -0.71
C TYR A 452 -33.95 -6.40 -0.74
N PRO A 453 -34.86 -6.61 0.25
CA PRO A 453 -36.14 -5.92 0.33
C PRO A 453 -36.01 -4.39 0.46
N THR A 454 -34.89 -3.93 1.02
CA THR A 454 -34.58 -2.50 1.14
C THR A 454 -34.29 -1.87 -0.24
N GLY A 455 -34.00 -2.67 -1.26
CA GLY A 455 -33.59 -2.26 -2.61
C GLY A 455 -32.12 -2.59 -2.86
N GLY A 456 -31.72 -2.65 -4.13
CA GLY A 456 -30.37 -3.09 -4.49
C GLY A 456 -30.20 -4.60 -4.45
N GLY A 457 -28.96 -5.06 -4.57
CA GLY A 457 -28.68 -6.48 -4.76
C GLY A 457 -27.21 -6.86 -4.61
N PHE A 458 -26.96 -8.13 -4.36
CA PHE A 458 -25.64 -8.73 -4.44
C PHE A 458 -25.71 -9.90 -5.41
N ALA A 459 -24.91 -9.88 -6.47
CA ALA A 459 -24.78 -10.98 -7.42
C ALA A 459 -23.33 -11.47 -7.41
N MET A 460 -23.13 -12.77 -7.43
CA MET A 460 -21.80 -13.38 -7.46
C MET A 460 -21.76 -14.55 -8.42
N VAL A 461 -20.69 -14.64 -9.20
CA VAL A 461 -20.37 -15.83 -9.99
C VAL A 461 -18.98 -16.31 -9.60
N GLY A 462 -18.87 -17.60 -9.27
CA GLY A 462 -17.58 -18.23 -8.98
C GLY A 462 -16.80 -18.59 -10.25
N ASP A 463 -15.51 -18.83 -10.04
CA ASP A 463 -14.55 -19.14 -11.10
C ASP A 463 -14.82 -20.43 -11.87
N ALA A 464 -15.52 -21.42 -11.28
CA ALA A 464 -15.82 -22.66 -11.98
C ALA A 464 -16.63 -22.43 -13.27
N ALA A 465 -17.61 -21.53 -13.24
CA ALA A 465 -18.42 -21.16 -14.40
C ALA A 465 -17.61 -20.37 -15.46
N ILE A 466 -16.62 -19.60 -15.01
CA ILE A 466 -15.86 -18.69 -15.87
C ILE A 466 -14.65 -19.38 -16.54
N TYR A 467 -13.92 -20.26 -15.85
CA TYR A 467 -12.80 -21.00 -16.46
C TYR A 467 -13.25 -21.80 -17.68
N GLY A 468 -14.38 -22.51 -17.55
CA GLY A 468 -14.99 -23.24 -18.66
C GLY A 468 -15.19 -22.37 -19.89
N THR A 469 -15.63 -21.13 -19.66
CA THR A 469 -15.94 -20.17 -20.72
C THR A 469 -14.70 -19.54 -21.33
N ILE A 470 -13.74 -19.08 -20.52
CA ILE A 470 -12.53 -18.41 -21.00
C ILE A 470 -11.69 -19.37 -21.84
N ASP A 471 -11.48 -20.58 -21.32
CA ASP A 471 -10.56 -21.53 -21.95
C ASP A 471 -11.25 -22.41 -23.00
N ASN A 472 -12.59 -22.34 -23.09
CA ASN A 472 -13.44 -23.25 -23.87
C ASN A 472 -13.10 -24.73 -23.59
N ASN A 473 -12.74 -25.04 -22.35
CA ASN A 473 -12.41 -26.36 -21.85
C ASN A 473 -12.52 -26.37 -20.31
N CYS A 474 -12.45 -27.56 -19.70
CA CYS A 474 -12.66 -27.71 -18.27
C CYS A 474 -11.36 -27.92 -17.46
N ASN A 475 -10.18 -27.66 -18.05
CA ASN A 475 -8.90 -28.01 -17.45
C ASN A 475 -8.59 -27.20 -16.18
N ARG A 476 -8.95 -25.92 -16.18
CA ARG A 476 -8.77 -25.00 -15.05
C ARG A 476 -9.92 -25.01 -14.05
N VAL A 477 -11.03 -25.68 -14.38
CA VAL A 477 -12.14 -25.86 -13.44
C VAL A 477 -11.68 -26.78 -12.32
N LYS A 478 -11.74 -26.28 -11.08
CA LYS A 478 -11.23 -27.02 -9.92
C LYS A 478 -12.12 -28.20 -9.58
N ASP A 479 -11.47 -29.30 -9.25
CA ASP A 479 -12.08 -30.53 -8.77
C ASP A 479 -12.37 -30.41 -7.26
N LYS A 480 -13.39 -29.63 -6.90
CA LYS A 480 -13.78 -29.41 -5.49
C LYS A 480 -15.23 -29.81 -5.25
N TYR A 481 -15.44 -30.72 -4.30
CA TYR A 481 -16.75 -31.21 -3.91
C TYR A 481 -17.50 -30.20 -3.05
N PHE A 482 -18.82 -30.09 -3.28
CA PHE A 482 -19.75 -29.36 -2.40
C PHE A 482 -20.10 -30.19 -1.15
N SER A 483 -20.00 -31.52 -1.22
CA SER A 483 -19.88 -32.42 -0.08
C SER A 483 -19.39 -33.78 -0.59
N VAL A 484 -18.80 -34.58 0.29
CA VAL A 484 -18.45 -35.99 -0.01
C VAL A 484 -19.67 -36.83 -0.42
N ASP A 485 -20.88 -36.35 -0.12
CA ASP A 485 -22.15 -37.07 -0.34
C ASP A 485 -22.94 -36.60 -1.57
N ASN A 486 -22.47 -35.58 -2.34
CA ASN A 486 -23.26 -34.99 -3.44
C ASN A 486 -22.45 -34.79 -4.74
N PRO A 487 -22.30 -35.83 -5.58
CA PRO A 487 -21.75 -35.73 -6.93
C PRO A 487 -22.82 -35.32 -7.96
N PRO A 488 -22.51 -34.45 -8.95
CA PRO A 488 -21.16 -34.12 -9.43
C PRO A 488 -20.63 -32.74 -9.01
N ASN A 489 -19.31 -32.62 -8.89
CA ASN A 489 -18.67 -31.34 -8.64
C ASN A 489 -18.65 -30.44 -9.90
N ALA A 490 -18.21 -29.19 -9.78
CA ALA A 490 -18.25 -28.23 -10.90
C ALA A 490 -17.39 -28.66 -12.10
N LYS A 491 -16.30 -29.39 -11.86
CA LYS A 491 -15.46 -29.94 -12.94
C LYS A 491 -16.17 -31.07 -13.69
N ASP A 492 -16.81 -31.98 -12.98
CA ASP A 492 -17.60 -33.06 -13.58
C ASP A 492 -18.78 -32.50 -14.39
N ASN A 493 -19.48 -31.49 -13.87
CA ASN A 493 -20.56 -30.81 -14.60
C ASN A 493 -20.03 -30.11 -15.86
N CYS A 494 -18.85 -29.48 -15.78
CA CYS A 494 -18.23 -28.90 -16.95
C CYS A 494 -17.92 -29.96 -18.02
N ILE A 495 -17.27 -31.07 -17.64
CA ILE A 495 -16.81 -32.11 -18.56
C ILE A 495 -17.98 -32.87 -19.18
N ASN A 496 -18.97 -33.25 -18.36
CA ASN A 496 -20.03 -34.17 -18.78
C ASN A 496 -21.27 -33.45 -19.33
N THR A 497 -21.48 -32.17 -18.98
CA THR A 497 -22.70 -31.43 -19.33
C THR A 497 -22.39 -30.18 -20.14
N TRP A 498 -21.57 -29.26 -19.62
CA TRP A 498 -21.41 -27.95 -20.24
C TRP A 498 -20.66 -28.01 -21.56
N LEU A 499 -19.50 -28.68 -21.57
CA LEU A 499 -18.66 -28.79 -22.75
C LEU A 499 -19.36 -29.58 -23.88
N PRO A 500 -19.97 -30.76 -23.61
CA PRO A 500 -20.67 -31.52 -24.66
C PRO A 500 -21.93 -30.83 -25.18
N SER A 501 -22.56 -29.96 -24.38
CA SER A 501 -23.76 -29.22 -24.82
C SER A 501 -23.47 -28.20 -25.94
N GLY A 502 -22.21 -27.78 -26.12
CA GLY A 502 -21.84 -26.66 -26.99
C GLY A 502 -22.25 -25.29 -26.45
N LYS A 503 -22.75 -25.22 -25.21
CA LYS A 503 -23.30 -24.01 -24.57
C LYS A 503 -22.48 -23.52 -23.38
N ILE A 504 -21.21 -23.94 -23.31
CA ILE A 504 -20.28 -23.60 -22.21
C ILE A 504 -20.19 -22.09 -21.97
N TYR A 505 -20.30 -21.28 -23.03
CA TYR A 505 -20.34 -19.83 -22.95
C TYR A 505 -21.48 -19.29 -22.10
N GLY A 506 -22.70 -19.83 -22.26
CA GLY A 506 -23.85 -19.41 -21.47
C GLY A 506 -23.79 -19.91 -20.03
N TYR A 507 -23.18 -21.06 -19.76
CA TYR A 507 -22.96 -21.53 -18.40
C TYR A 507 -22.06 -20.57 -17.59
N GLY A 508 -21.14 -19.84 -18.22
CA GLY A 508 -20.37 -18.76 -17.58
C GLY A 508 -20.98 -17.37 -17.73
N VAL A 509 -21.00 -16.83 -18.96
CA VAL A 509 -21.42 -15.45 -19.23
C VAL A 509 -22.95 -15.28 -19.12
N GLY A 510 -23.72 -16.30 -19.46
CA GLY A 510 -25.16 -16.26 -19.21
C GLY A 510 -25.49 -16.24 -17.73
N ALA A 511 -24.76 -16.99 -16.90
CA ALA A 511 -24.91 -16.97 -15.45
C ALA A 511 -24.60 -15.57 -14.86
N LEU A 512 -23.59 -14.89 -15.39
CA LEU A 512 -23.29 -13.49 -15.06
C LEU A 512 -24.50 -12.56 -15.28
N GLY A 513 -25.21 -12.70 -16.41
CA GLY A 513 -26.44 -11.95 -16.67
C GLY A 513 -27.61 -12.38 -15.80
N HIS A 514 -27.76 -13.69 -15.56
CA HIS A 514 -28.82 -14.27 -14.74
C HIS A 514 -28.80 -13.78 -13.29
N GLU A 515 -27.67 -13.95 -12.59
CA GLU A 515 -27.55 -13.52 -11.19
C GLU A 515 -27.69 -12.01 -11.04
N LEU A 516 -27.16 -11.26 -12.00
CA LEU A 516 -27.31 -9.81 -11.99
C LEU A 516 -28.79 -9.41 -12.18
N GLY A 517 -29.54 -10.14 -12.99
CA GLY A 517 -30.98 -9.98 -13.14
C GLY A 517 -31.73 -10.17 -11.83
N HIS A 518 -31.41 -11.22 -11.08
CA HIS A 518 -31.93 -11.43 -9.74
C HIS A 518 -31.55 -10.29 -8.76
N ALA A 519 -30.34 -9.75 -8.86
CA ALA A 519 -29.94 -8.59 -8.06
C ALA A 519 -30.70 -7.30 -8.44
N PHE A 520 -31.24 -7.23 -9.66
CA PHE A 520 -32.20 -6.18 -10.06
C PHE A 520 -33.64 -6.48 -9.68
N GLY A 521 -33.91 -7.64 -9.07
CA GLY A 521 -35.20 -8.08 -8.62
C GLY A 521 -36.05 -8.81 -9.66
N LEU A 522 -35.43 -9.34 -10.71
CA LEU A 522 -36.12 -10.21 -11.67
C LEU A 522 -36.27 -11.61 -11.07
N PRO A 523 -37.49 -12.17 -10.93
CA PRO A 523 -37.67 -13.55 -10.51
C PRO A 523 -37.43 -14.54 -11.66
N HIS A 524 -37.43 -15.84 -11.34
CA HIS A 524 -37.56 -16.88 -12.36
C HIS A 524 -38.96 -16.84 -13.02
N PRO A 525 -39.12 -17.37 -14.25
CA PRO A 525 -40.38 -17.31 -15.00
C PRO A 525 -41.59 -17.98 -14.32
N ASP A 526 -41.35 -18.92 -13.40
CA ASP A 526 -42.40 -19.60 -12.63
C ASP A 526 -43.15 -18.63 -11.70
N ALA A 527 -42.50 -17.55 -11.25
CA ALA A 527 -43.16 -16.47 -10.52
C ALA A 527 -44.24 -15.75 -11.35
N TYR A 528 -44.17 -15.83 -12.68
CA TYR A 528 -45.18 -15.33 -13.61
C TYR A 528 -46.17 -16.43 -14.06
N GLY A 529 -46.05 -17.65 -13.54
CA GLY A 529 -46.86 -18.80 -13.93
C GLY A 529 -46.30 -19.62 -15.10
N TYR A 530 -45.04 -19.41 -15.49
CA TYR A 530 -44.37 -20.19 -16.55
C TYR A 530 -43.41 -21.22 -15.95
N PRO A 531 -43.84 -22.49 -15.74
CA PRO A 531 -42.98 -23.49 -15.13
C PRO A 531 -41.77 -23.86 -16.01
N GLY A 532 -40.79 -24.53 -15.40
CA GLY A 532 -39.63 -25.08 -16.09
C GLY A 532 -40.01 -25.91 -17.31
N GLY A 533 -39.33 -25.68 -18.44
CA GLY A 533 -39.60 -26.34 -19.73
C GLY A 533 -40.70 -25.69 -20.57
N SER A 534 -41.34 -24.62 -20.08
CA SER A 534 -42.23 -23.80 -20.92
C SER A 534 -41.45 -23.03 -22.00
N ILE A 535 -42.16 -22.58 -23.05
CA ILE A 535 -41.56 -21.77 -24.12
C ILE A 535 -40.96 -20.48 -23.53
N GLN A 536 -41.67 -19.84 -22.60
CA GLN A 536 -41.23 -18.63 -21.91
C GLN A 536 -39.95 -18.87 -21.11
N TRP A 537 -39.84 -20.03 -20.44
CA TRP A 537 -38.62 -20.42 -19.73
C TRP A 537 -37.39 -20.41 -20.64
N SER A 538 -37.51 -20.97 -21.85
CA SER A 538 -36.43 -21.01 -22.84
C SER A 538 -36.11 -19.68 -23.53
N GLN A 539 -37.01 -18.69 -23.43
CA GLN A 539 -36.86 -17.40 -24.08
C GLN A 539 -36.07 -16.39 -23.26
N THR A 540 -35.92 -16.58 -21.95
CA THR A 540 -35.30 -15.58 -21.06
C THR A 540 -34.04 -16.09 -20.39
N VAL A 541 -33.07 -15.19 -20.19
CA VAL A 541 -31.84 -15.49 -19.44
C VAL A 541 -32.16 -15.87 -17.99
N LEU A 542 -33.32 -15.46 -17.45
CA LEU A 542 -33.78 -15.85 -16.12
C LEU A 542 -34.28 -17.30 -16.06
N GLY A 543 -34.53 -17.96 -17.19
CA GLY A 543 -34.95 -19.37 -17.25
C GLY A 543 -33.83 -20.27 -17.76
N GLU A 544 -33.27 -19.96 -18.93
CA GLU A 544 -32.21 -20.74 -19.56
C GLU A 544 -30.93 -19.93 -19.79
N HIS A 545 -30.33 -19.44 -18.70
CA HIS A 545 -29.08 -18.67 -18.78
C HIS A 545 -27.99 -19.37 -19.59
N TRP A 546 -27.93 -20.71 -19.56
CA TRP A 546 -26.97 -21.50 -20.33
C TRP A 546 -27.15 -21.36 -21.85
N ASN A 547 -28.31 -20.94 -22.36
CA ASN A 547 -28.54 -20.73 -23.80
C ASN A 547 -28.14 -19.32 -24.28
N TYR A 548 -27.60 -18.48 -23.39
CA TYR A 548 -27.04 -17.18 -23.75
C TYR A 548 -25.95 -17.30 -24.83
N PRO A 549 -25.90 -16.38 -25.83
CA PRO A 549 -26.66 -15.14 -25.98
C PRO A 549 -28.00 -15.27 -26.71
N ASN A 550 -28.52 -16.49 -26.92
CA ASN A 550 -29.77 -16.71 -27.67
C ASN A 550 -31.05 -16.53 -26.84
N THR A 551 -30.91 -16.30 -25.54
CA THR A 551 -32.00 -15.87 -24.66
C THR A 551 -32.14 -14.37 -24.65
N GLY A 552 -33.36 -13.87 -24.42
CA GLY A 552 -33.67 -12.46 -24.19
C GLY A 552 -34.21 -12.19 -22.78
N LEU A 553 -35.21 -11.32 -22.69
CA LEU A 553 -35.99 -11.03 -21.49
C LEU A 553 -37.49 -11.16 -21.80
N LEU A 554 -38.30 -11.54 -20.82
CA LEU A 554 -39.77 -11.55 -20.97
C LEU A 554 -40.35 -10.12 -20.89
N ASN A 555 -41.63 -9.99 -21.23
CA ASN A 555 -42.35 -8.71 -21.08
C ASN A 555 -42.43 -8.29 -19.61
N GLU A 556 -42.63 -9.27 -18.73
CA GLU A 556 -42.70 -9.12 -17.28
C GLU A 556 -41.36 -8.62 -16.73
N ASP A 557 -40.25 -9.21 -17.18
CA ASP A 557 -38.89 -8.75 -16.83
C ASP A 557 -38.68 -7.29 -17.26
N ARG A 558 -39.07 -6.95 -18.49
CA ARG A 558 -39.00 -5.57 -19.01
C ARG A 558 -39.81 -4.59 -18.18
N ASN A 559 -41.00 -4.98 -17.70
CA ASN A 559 -41.84 -4.12 -16.88
C ASN A 559 -41.21 -3.85 -15.51
N ILE A 560 -40.59 -4.85 -14.89
CA ILE A 560 -39.84 -4.66 -13.63
C ILE A 560 -38.67 -3.71 -13.87
N LEU A 561 -37.86 -3.94 -14.91
CA LEU A 561 -36.71 -3.08 -15.23
C LEU A 561 -37.12 -1.63 -15.56
N ALA A 562 -38.26 -1.41 -16.20
CA ALA A 562 -38.77 -0.05 -16.52
C ALA A 562 -38.97 0.82 -15.27
N THR A 563 -39.25 0.18 -14.13
CA THR A 563 -39.44 0.87 -12.84
C THR A 563 -38.22 0.78 -11.92
N SER A 564 -37.20 0.04 -12.35
CA SER A 564 -35.98 -0.13 -11.58
C SER A 564 -35.15 1.14 -11.60
N LYS A 565 -34.84 1.67 -10.42
CA LYS A 565 -33.99 2.85 -10.24
C LYS A 565 -32.57 2.71 -10.80
N PHE A 566 -32.12 1.48 -11.10
CA PHE A 566 -30.83 1.22 -11.74
C PHE A 566 -30.88 1.39 -13.27
N PHE A 567 -32.07 1.46 -13.87
CA PHE A 567 -32.29 1.55 -15.32
C PHE A 567 -32.95 2.87 -15.75
N LEU A 568 -33.24 3.76 -14.80
CA LEU A 568 -33.73 5.11 -15.07
C LEU A 568 -32.58 5.97 -15.65
N SER A 569 -32.90 6.74 -16.69
CA SER A 569 -31.99 7.57 -17.47
C SER A 569 -31.42 8.76 -16.68
#